data_AF-A0A956JIL6-F1
#
_entry.id   AF-A0A956JIL6-F1
#
_cell.length_a   1.000
_cell.length_b   1.000
_cell.length_c   1.000
_cell.angle_alpha   90.00
_cell.angle_beta   90.00
_cell.angle_gamma   90.00
#
_symmetry.space_group_name_H-M   'P 1'
#
loop_
_entity.id
_entity.type
_entity.pdbx_description
1 polymer ?
#
loop_
_entity_poly.entity_id
_entity_poly.type
_entity_poly.pdbx_seq_one_letter_code
_entity_poly.pdbx_strand_id
1 'polypeptide(L)'
;MRAAISTLTALLAASGLVIAACAPPKPPKPKPKAAELDADDDAALAADDDSDNGDDDAEEPAAEAAPKPATPSADAAPNLGALPPVDAEAAQNLADALRHADEGNEARIAAAGLAEIEAARLPDFMIRALKDYADVTPDQRSMVVSREIGGEDGQAAWNQACAGGVVVFQKVAVAAPEDKARLLWKECDLDRLGIFDAEAVASADPAALLLATLAADRLQRADSLSEPEIVAITALTSKASDR
;
A
#
# COMPACT_ATOMS: atom_id res chain seq x y z
N MET A 1 57.21 31.24 10.72
CA MET A 1 55.75 31.40 10.53
C MET A 1 55.10 30.50 11.57
N ARG A 2 54.87 30.89 12.84
CA ARG A 2 53.85 31.83 13.37
C ARG A 2 52.53 31.72 12.59
N ALA A 3 51.33 31.54 13.14
CA ALA A 3 50.75 31.16 14.43
C ALA A 3 49.25 31.47 14.25
N ALA A 4 48.31 30.60 14.65
CA ALA A 4 46.97 30.96 15.17
C ALA A 4 46.08 29.70 15.26
N ILE A 5 46.14 29.03 16.41
CA ILE A 5 45.06 28.15 16.88
C ILE A 5 44.18 29.06 17.75
N SER A 6 42.98 29.38 17.27
CA SER A 6 42.04 30.24 17.98
C SER A 6 40.81 29.41 18.38
N THR A 7 40.81 29.03 19.65
CA THR A 7 39.66 29.10 20.59
C THR A 7 38.26 29.16 19.99
N LEU A 8 37.51 28.06 20.11
CA LEU A 8 36.06 28.10 20.27
C LEU A 8 35.67 27.23 21.48
N THR A 9 35.71 27.89 22.64
CA THR A 9 35.08 27.44 23.88
C THR A 9 34.01 28.46 24.23
N ALA A 10 32.86 27.97 24.69
CA ALA A 10 31.75 28.69 25.34
C ALA A 10 30.66 29.26 24.43
N LEU A 11 29.55 28.52 24.33
CA LEU A 11 28.20 29.05 24.57
C LEU A 11 27.23 27.89 24.93
N LEU A 12 27.36 27.37 26.15
CA LEU A 12 26.36 26.48 26.77
C LEU A 12 25.85 27.22 28.00
N ALA A 13 24.84 28.06 27.78
CA ALA A 13 24.14 28.76 28.85
C ALA A 13 22.64 28.74 28.58
N ALA A 14 21.93 28.13 29.54
CA ALA A 14 20.55 28.41 29.90
C ALA A 14 19.45 28.06 28.88
N SER A 15 19.21 26.77 28.68
CA SER A 15 17.85 26.28 28.41
C SER A 15 17.28 25.73 29.72
N GLY A 16 16.52 26.58 30.42
CA GLY A 16 15.72 26.17 31.57
C GLY A 16 14.65 25.21 31.11
N LEU A 17 14.90 23.91 31.30
CA LEU A 17 13.92 22.86 31.08
C LEU A 17 12.88 22.92 32.20
N VAL A 18 11.73 23.53 31.91
CA VAL A 18 10.54 23.43 32.76
C VAL A 18 10.01 22.01 32.59
N ILE A 19 10.34 21.13 33.52
CA ILE A 19 9.70 19.82 33.64
C ILE A 19 8.28 20.07 34.14
N ALA A 20 7.34 20.22 33.21
CA ALA A 20 5.93 20.13 33.52
C ALA A 20 5.65 18.71 34.00
N ALA A 21 5.42 18.54 35.29
CA ALA A 21 4.98 17.29 35.87
C ALA A 21 3.60 16.93 35.25
N CYS A 22 3.61 16.07 34.24
CA CYS A 22 2.40 15.45 33.74
C CYS A 22 1.79 14.63 34.89
N ALA A 23 0.62 15.07 35.36
CA ALA A 23 -0.21 14.28 36.25
C ALA A 23 -0.49 12.91 35.59
N PRO A 24 -0.45 11.81 36.35
CA PRO A 24 -0.72 10.48 35.81
C PRO A 24 -2.12 10.43 35.18
N PRO A 25 -2.29 9.74 34.04
CA PRO A 25 -3.58 9.62 33.39
C PRO A 25 -4.59 8.99 34.34
N LYS A 26 -5.76 9.64 34.44
CA LYS A 26 -6.88 9.18 35.27
C LYS A 26 -7.30 7.79 34.78
N PRO A 27 -7.46 6.79 35.67
CA PRO A 27 -7.84 5.45 35.25
C PRO A 27 -9.16 5.47 34.47
N PRO A 28 -9.27 4.66 33.40
CA PRO A 28 -10.48 4.60 32.59
C PRO A 28 -11.66 4.16 33.46
N LYS A 29 -12.79 4.87 33.33
CA LYS A 29 -14.03 4.50 34.02
C LYS A 29 -14.44 3.08 33.58
N PRO A 30 -14.90 2.23 34.52
CA PRO A 30 -15.37 0.89 34.18
C PRO A 30 -16.49 0.98 33.14
N LYS A 31 -16.34 0.23 32.04
CA LYS A 31 -17.37 0.11 31.00
C LYS A 31 -18.64 -0.50 31.63
N PRO A 32 -19.84 -0.02 31.26
CA PRO A 32 -21.08 -0.64 31.69
C PRO A 32 -21.13 -2.09 31.19
N LYS A 33 -21.51 -2.99 32.10
CA LYS A 33 -21.70 -4.43 31.85
C LYS A 33 -22.67 -4.59 30.67
N ALA A 34 -22.23 -5.29 29.63
CA ALA A 34 -23.11 -5.68 28.53
C ALA A 34 -24.26 -6.51 29.11
N ALA A 35 -25.49 -6.12 28.77
CA ALA A 35 -26.66 -6.90 29.08
C ALA A 35 -26.58 -8.22 28.31
N GLU A 36 -26.65 -9.33 29.05
CA GLU A 36 -26.94 -10.65 28.51
C GLU A 36 -28.27 -10.57 27.74
N LEU A 37 -28.20 -10.77 26.43
CA LEU A 37 -29.35 -11.01 25.58
C LEU A 37 -29.49 -12.53 25.50
N ASP A 38 -30.38 -13.05 26.35
CA ASP A 38 -30.92 -14.40 26.23
C ASP A 38 -31.60 -14.51 24.86
N ALA A 39 -31.06 -15.35 23.99
CA ALA A 39 -31.71 -15.79 22.78
C ALA A 39 -32.36 -17.15 23.08
N ASP A 40 -33.63 -17.08 23.46
CA ASP A 40 -34.55 -18.22 23.52
C ASP A 40 -34.71 -18.85 22.12
N ASP A 41 -34.68 -20.18 22.15
CA ASP A 41 -35.36 -21.22 21.38
C ASP A 41 -36.30 -20.90 20.19
N ASP A 42 -36.51 -21.98 19.41
CA ASP A 42 -37.53 -22.22 18.36
C ASP A 42 -37.17 -21.76 16.93
N ALA A 43 -37.34 -22.56 15.85
CA ALA A 43 -38.10 -23.77 15.67
C ALA A 43 -37.53 -24.61 14.50
N ALA A 44 -37.66 -25.92 14.65
CA ALA A 44 -37.56 -26.90 13.58
C ALA A 44 -38.64 -26.68 12.51
N LEU A 45 -38.25 -26.73 11.23
CA LEU A 45 -39.11 -27.13 10.13
C LEU A 45 -38.35 -28.11 9.23
N ALA A 46 -38.68 -29.38 9.40
CA ALA A 46 -38.52 -30.39 8.38
C ALA A 46 -39.54 -30.14 7.27
N ALA A 47 -39.11 -30.24 6.01
CA ALA A 47 -39.95 -30.67 4.91
C ALA A 47 -39.05 -31.33 3.87
N ASP A 48 -39.29 -32.63 3.72
CA ASP A 48 -38.88 -33.47 2.61
C ASP A 48 -39.33 -32.86 1.28
N ASP A 49 -38.44 -32.86 0.27
CA ASP A 49 -38.86 -32.80 -1.12
C ASP A 49 -37.96 -33.75 -1.93
N ASP A 50 -38.45 -34.98 -2.05
CA ASP A 50 -37.99 -36.00 -2.99
C ASP A 50 -38.17 -35.47 -4.43
N SER A 51 -37.14 -34.79 -4.94
CA SER A 51 -37.02 -34.50 -6.36
C SER A 51 -36.12 -35.55 -7.02
N ASP A 52 -36.79 -36.59 -7.50
CA ASP A 52 -36.34 -37.56 -8.49
C ASP A 52 -35.84 -36.84 -9.75
N ASN A 53 -34.56 -36.51 -9.79
CA ASN A 53 -33.89 -36.04 -10.98
C ASN A 53 -33.43 -37.26 -11.77
N GLY A 54 -34.23 -37.59 -12.79
CA GLY A 54 -33.90 -38.62 -13.76
C GLY A 54 -32.49 -38.45 -14.33
N ASP A 55 -31.80 -39.58 -14.43
CA ASP A 55 -30.57 -39.78 -15.17
C ASP A 55 -30.81 -39.49 -16.67
N ASP A 56 -30.81 -38.22 -17.05
CA ASP A 56 -30.60 -37.82 -18.43
C ASP A 56 -29.09 -37.78 -18.67
N ASP A 57 -28.58 -38.84 -19.30
CA ASP A 57 -27.24 -38.98 -19.88
C ASP A 57 -27.02 -37.93 -20.99
N ALA A 58 -27.05 -36.65 -20.63
CA ALA A 58 -26.64 -35.55 -21.48
C ALA A 58 -25.11 -35.59 -21.56
N GLU A 59 -24.61 -36.22 -22.62
CA GLU A 59 -23.24 -36.19 -23.10
C GLU A 59 -22.65 -34.78 -22.92
N GLU A 60 -21.83 -34.61 -21.87
CA GLU A 60 -21.20 -33.34 -21.50
C GLU A 60 -20.38 -32.87 -22.72
N PRO A 61 -20.78 -31.78 -23.42
CA PRO A 61 -20.05 -31.34 -24.59
C PRO A 61 -18.65 -30.96 -24.11
N ALA A 62 -17.65 -31.73 -24.55
CA ALA A 62 -16.26 -31.53 -24.21
C ALA A 62 -15.93 -30.04 -24.30
N ALA A 63 -15.72 -29.41 -23.15
CA ALA A 63 -15.48 -27.98 -23.04
C ALA A 63 -14.26 -27.65 -23.91
N GLU A 64 -14.54 -27.09 -25.10
CA GLU A 64 -13.52 -26.62 -26.02
C GLU A 64 -12.68 -25.61 -25.25
N ALA A 65 -11.44 -26.02 -24.95
CA ALA A 65 -10.56 -25.28 -24.05
C ALA A 65 -10.47 -23.84 -24.57
N ALA A 66 -11.09 -22.91 -23.82
CA ALA A 66 -11.11 -21.50 -24.19
C ALA A 66 -9.67 -21.06 -24.53
N PRO A 67 -9.46 -20.36 -25.66
CA PRO A 67 -8.13 -20.00 -26.11
C PRO A 67 -7.39 -19.33 -24.97
N LYS A 68 -6.26 -19.94 -24.57
CA LYS A 68 -5.40 -19.45 -23.49
C LYS A 68 -5.10 -17.98 -23.84
N PRO A 69 -5.53 -17.00 -23.01
CA PRO A 69 -5.33 -15.60 -23.34
C PRO A 69 -3.85 -15.39 -23.61
N ALA A 70 -3.54 -14.85 -24.80
CA ALA A 70 -2.17 -14.58 -25.18
C ALA A 70 -1.53 -13.73 -24.07
N THR A 71 -0.45 -14.22 -23.47
CA THR A 71 0.30 -13.48 -22.46
C THR A 71 0.75 -12.17 -23.12
N PRO A 72 0.22 -11.01 -22.69
CA PRO A 72 0.67 -9.74 -23.26
C PRO A 72 2.17 -9.61 -22.97
N SER A 73 2.98 -9.47 -24.02
CA SER A 73 4.43 -9.28 -23.88
C SER A 73 4.66 -7.99 -23.10
N ALA A 74 5.36 -8.06 -21.97
CA ALA A 74 5.71 -6.90 -21.14
C ALA A 74 6.69 -5.92 -21.82
N ASP A 75 7.13 -6.22 -23.04
CA ASP A 75 8.35 -5.67 -23.67
C ASP A 75 8.19 -4.32 -24.41
N ALA A 76 7.09 -3.58 -24.30
CA ALA A 76 6.99 -2.34 -25.06
C ALA A 76 6.08 -1.25 -24.49
N ALA A 77 5.89 -1.15 -23.17
CA ALA A 77 5.29 0.07 -22.67
C ALA A 77 6.26 1.26 -22.89
N PRO A 78 5.76 2.40 -23.39
CA PRO A 78 6.59 3.47 -23.91
C PRO A 78 7.50 4.05 -22.82
N ASN A 79 8.75 4.33 -23.19
CA ASN A 79 9.65 5.13 -22.34
C ASN A 79 8.99 6.51 -22.14
N LEU A 80 8.80 6.89 -20.88
CA LEU A 80 8.07 8.10 -20.49
C LEU A 80 8.93 9.38 -20.60
N GLY A 81 10.15 9.26 -21.12
CA GLY A 81 11.16 10.30 -21.16
C GLY A 81 11.86 10.45 -19.80
N ALA A 82 12.97 11.19 -19.82
CA ALA A 82 13.70 11.52 -18.60
C ALA A 82 12.82 12.42 -17.71
N LEU A 83 12.59 12.00 -16.47
CA LEU A 83 12.02 12.82 -15.43
C LEU A 83 13.06 13.84 -14.92
N PRO A 84 12.63 15.00 -14.37
CA PRO A 84 13.55 15.85 -13.63
C PRO A 84 14.19 15.05 -12.47
N PRO A 85 15.44 15.36 -12.07
CA PRO A 85 16.08 14.69 -10.96
C PRO A 85 15.30 14.94 -9.66
N VAL A 86 15.25 13.93 -8.79
CA VAL A 86 14.73 14.08 -7.43
C VAL A 86 15.62 15.02 -6.61
N ASP A 87 15.03 15.70 -5.62
CA ASP A 87 15.81 16.33 -4.56
C ASP A 87 16.48 15.23 -3.71
N ALA A 88 17.76 14.99 -3.96
CA ALA A 88 18.52 13.93 -3.32
C ALA A 88 18.65 14.13 -1.79
N GLU A 89 18.69 15.37 -1.32
CA GLU A 89 18.76 15.67 0.12
C GLU A 89 17.42 15.33 0.78
N ALA A 90 16.30 15.76 0.18
CA ALA A 90 14.97 15.44 0.68
C ALA A 90 14.70 13.92 0.66
N ALA A 91 15.07 13.23 -0.43
CA ALA A 91 14.92 11.78 -0.55
C ALA A 91 15.76 11.04 0.52
N GLN A 92 17.01 11.46 0.76
CA GLN A 92 17.85 10.88 1.81
C GLN A 92 17.27 11.14 3.21
N ASN A 93 16.78 12.35 3.48
CA ASN A 93 16.15 12.69 4.75
C ASN A 93 14.90 11.84 5.01
N LEU A 94 14.10 11.54 3.98
CA LEU A 94 12.97 10.62 4.08
C LEU A 94 13.45 9.20 4.42
N ALA A 95 14.44 8.69 3.71
CA ALA A 95 14.99 7.35 3.99
C ALA A 95 15.56 7.24 5.42
N ASP A 96 16.23 8.29 5.90
CA ASP A 96 16.74 8.35 7.27
C ASP A 96 15.61 8.39 8.30
N ALA A 97 14.56 9.18 8.06
CA ALA A 97 13.38 9.25 8.92
C ALA A 97 12.67 7.89 9.01
N LEU A 98 12.55 7.16 7.89
CA LEU A 98 11.92 5.85 7.85
C LEU A 98 12.70 4.79 8.64
N ARG A 99 14.04 4.86 8.70
CA ARG A 99 14.85 3.96 9.55
C ARG A 99 14.63 4.16 11.04
N HIS A 100 14.07 5.30 11.43
CA HIS A 100 13.81 5.67 12.83
C HIS A 100 12.31 5.79 13.13
N ALA A 101 11.43 5.44 12.19
CA ALA A 101 10.00 5.48 12.37
C ALA A 101 9.54 4.38 13.34
N ASP A 102 8.57 4.71 14.19
CA ASP A 102 7.92 3.70 15.05
C ASP A 102 7.11 2.71 14.20
N GLU A 103 7.06 1.45 14.63
CA GLU A 103 6.25 0.41 14.00
C GLU A 103 4.79 0.84 13.81
N GLY A 104 4.32 0.76 12.56
CA GLY A 104 2.99 1.13 12.09
C GLY A 104 2.89 2.56 11.53
N ASN A 105 3.94 3.38 11.62
CA ASN A 105 3.97 4.72 11.02
C ASN A 105 4.75 4.78 9.71
N GLU A 106 5.53 3.77 9.37
CA GLU A 106 6.43 3.74 8.22
C GLU A 106 5.65 3.97 6.93
N ALA A 107 4.55 3.24 6.71
CA ALA A 107 3.74 3.39 5.51
C ALA A 107 3.15 4.80 5.36
N ARG A 108 2.74 5.42 6.47
CA ARG A 108 2.19 6.78 6.48
C ARG A 108 3.27 7.82 6.18
N ILE A 109 4.43 7.71 6.83
CA ILE A 109 5.57 8.61 6.62
C ILE A 109 6.09 8.47 5.18
N ALA A 110 6.18 7.23 4.68
CA ALA A 110 6.58 6.94 3.30
C ALA A 110 5.61 7.57 2.30
N ALA A 111 4.30 7.42 2.50
CA ALA A 111 3.30 8.00 1.62
C ALA A 111 3.39 9.54 1.58
N ALA A 112 3.45 10.19 2.75
CA ALA A 112 3.56 11.64 2.85
C ALA A 112 4.86 12.15 2.22
N GLY A 113 5.99 11.52 2.54
CA GLY A 113 7.31 11.88 2.02
C GLY A 113 7.41 11.70 0.51
N LEU A 114 6.94 10.57 -0.03
CA LEU A 114 6.87 10.34 -1.48
C LEU A 114 6.00 11.39 -2.17
N ALA A 115 4.84 11.74 -1.61
CA ALA A 115 3.98 12.77 -2.18
C ALA A 115 4.63 14.16 -2.25
N GLU A 116 5.55 14.45 -1.34
CA GLU A 116 6.30 15.71 -1.30
C GLU A 116 7.47 15.70 -2.30
N ILE A 117 8.36 14.70 -2.21
CA ILE A 117 9.58 14.65 -3.04
C ILE A 117 9.28 14.37 -4.52
N GLU A 118 8.20 13.64 -4.81
CA GLU A 118 7.83 13.24 -6.16
C GLU A 118 6.79 14.14 -6.82
N ALA A 119 6.40 15.26 -6.19
CA ALA A 119 5.32 16.13 -6.66
C ALA A 119 5.50 16.63 -8.11
N ALA A 120 6.75 16.72 -8.59
CA ALA A 120 7.09 17.14 -9.95
C ALA A 120 7.32 15.98 -10.94
N ARG A 121 7.25 14.72 -10.47
CA ARG A 121 7.68 13.52 -11.21
C ARG A 121 6.56 12.50 -11.38
N LEU A 122 5.72 12.33 -10.36
CA LEU A 122 4.54 11.48 -10.44
C LEU A 122 3.31 12.27 -10.93
N PRO A 123 2.35 11.60 -11.61
CA PRO A 123 1.08 12.21 -11.97
C PRO A 123 0.30 12.71 -10.75
N ASP A 124 -0.46 13.80 -10.93
CA ASP A 124 -1.23 14.44 -9.85
C ASP A 124 -2.16 13.48 -9.09
N PHE A 125 -2.77 12.50 -9.78
CA PHE A 125 -3.64 11.53 -9.11
C PHE A 125 -2.86 10.62 -8.14
N MET A 126 -1.61 10.26 -8.46
CA MET A 126 -0.77 9.48 -7.55
C MET A 126 -0.36 10.34 -6.35
N ILE A 127 -0.02 11.61 -6.58
CA ILE A 127 0.30 12.55 -5.51
C ILE A 127 -0.88 12.75 -4.56
N ARG A 128 -2.11 12.90 -5.08
CA ARG A 128 -3.32 12.95 -4.26
C ARG A 128 -3.55 11.66 -3.50
N ALA A 129 -3.41 10.50 -4.16
CA ALA A 129 -3.61 9.21 -3.52
C ALA A 129 -2.62 8.96 -2.37
N LEU A 130 -1.36 9.34 -2.54
CA LEU A 130 -0.33 9.26 -1.49
C LEU A 130 -0.65 10.18 -0.30
N LYS A 131 -1.07 11.43 -0.57
CA LYS A 131 -1.49 12.37 0.49
C LYS A 131 -2.70 11.85 1.26
N ASP A 132 -3.75 11.45 0.53
CA ASP A 132 -4.96 10.91 1.14
C ASP A 132 -4.66 9.64 1.94
N TYR A 133 -3.81 8.75 1.42
CA TYR A 133 -3.38 7.54 2.12
C TYR A 133 -2.69 7.85 3.45
N ALA A 134 -1.86 8.90 3.49
CA ALA A 134 -1.16 9.31 4.70
C ALA A 134 -2.09 9.92 5.76
N ASP A 135 -3.18 10.56 5.33
CA ASP A 135 -4.07 11.32 6.21
C ASP A 135 -5.26 10.53 6.76
N VAL A 136 -5.52 9.32 6.25
CA VAL A 136 -6.67 8.50 6.65
C VAL A 136 -6.31 7.32 7.56
N THR A 137 -7.33 6.77 8.24
CA THR A 137 -7.17 5.55 9.04
C THR A 137 -6.96 4.31 8.16
N PRO A 138 -6.38 3.22 8.68
CA PRO A 138 -6.15 2.00 7.91
C PRO A 138 -7.37 1.50 7.12
N ASP A 139 -8.54 1.46 7.76
CA ASP A 139 -9.81 1.01 7.14
C ASP A 139 -10.26 1.86 5.94
N GLN A 140 -9.82 3.13 5.87
CA GLN A 140 -10.20 4.07 4.82
C GLN A 140 -9.23 4.06 3.63
N ARG A 141 -8.01 3.50 3.80
CA ARG A 141 -6.94 3.53 2.79
C ARG A 141 -7.36 2.90 1.47
N SER A 142 -7.97 1.71 1.53
CA SER A 142 -8.47 1.03 0.33
C SER A 142 -9.48 1.87 -0.46
N MET A 143 -10.35 2.60 0.24
CA MET A 143 -11.37 3.45 -0.41
C MET A 143 -10.73 4.67 -1.09
N VAL A 144 -9.81 5.39 -0.42
CA VAL A 144 -9.19 6.59 -1.03
C VAL A 144 -8.28 6.23 -2.20
N VAL A 145 -7.53 5.14 -2.09
CA VAL A 145 -6.70 4.62 -3.18
C VAL A 145 -7.57 4.21 -4.37
N SER A 146 -8.64 3.44 -4.13
CA SER A 146 -9.56 3.03 -5.19
C SER A 146 -10.23 4.22 -5.87
N ARG A 147 -10.53 5.31 -5.15
CA ARG A 147 -11.10 6.53 -5.73
C ARG A 147 -10.15 7.17 -6.75
N GLU A 148 -8.89 7.38 -6.37
CA GLU A 148 -7.93 8.06 -7.25
C GLU A 148 -7.52 7.17 -8.44
N ILE A 149 -7.38 5.86 -8.24
CA ILE A 149 -7.04 4.91 -9.32
C ILE A 149 -8.23 4.58 -10.21
N GLY A 150 -9.45 4.70 -9.70
CA GLY A 150 -10.68 4.46 -10.46
C GLY A 150 -10.94 5.47 -11.58
N GLY A 151 -10.27 6.62 -11.59
CA GLY A 151 -10.33 7.60 -12.67
C GLY A 151 -9.62 7.14 -13.95
N GLU A 152 -9.87 7.82 -15.07
CA GLU A 152 -9.30 7.46 -16.39
C GLU A 152 -7.78 7.34 -16.37
N ASP A 153 -7.09 8.37 -15.84
CA ASP A 153 -5.62 8.38 -15.74
C ASP A 153 -5.08 7.28 -14.81
N GLY A 154 -5.79 7.06 -13.69
CA GLY A 154 -5.44 6.03 -12.71
C GLY A 154 -5.55 4.63 -13.29
N GLN A 155 -6.64 4.34 -14.01
CA GLN A 155 -6.84 3.06 -14.68
C GLN A 155 -5.83 2.85 -15.80
N ALA A 156 -5.53 3.90 -16.58
CA ALA A 156 -4.54 3.83 -17.64
C ALA A 156 -3.15 3.50 -17.07
N ALA A 157 -2.73 4.18 -16.02
CA ALA A 157 -1.47 3.89 -15.33
C ALA A 157 -1.45 2.49 -14.72
N TRP A 158 -2.56 2.06 -14.10
CA TRP A 158 -2.67 0.74 -13.52
C TRP A 158 -2.58 -0.39 -14.56
N ASN A 159 -3.22 -0.23 -15.71
CA ASN A 159 -3.12 -1.20 -16.81
C ASN A 159 -1.72 -1.25 -17.44
N GLN A 160 -0.92 -0.19 -17.30
CA GLN A 160 0.48 -0.18 -17.73
C GLN A 160 1.40 -0.85 -16.71
N ALA A 161 1.15 -0.64 -15.42
CA ALA A 161 1.94 -1.23 -14.34
C ALA A 161 1.57 -2.70 -14.06
N CYS A 162 0.35 -3.12 -14.36
CA CYS A 162 -0.13 -4.48 -14.17
C CYS A 162 -0.81 -4.98 -15.45
N ALA A 163 -0.26 -6.03 -16.06
CA ALA A 163 -0.84 -6.65 -17.24
C ALA A 163 -2.24 -7.18 -16.92
N GLY A 164 -3.26 -6.66 -17.62
CA GLY A 164 -4.66 -6.96 -17.30
C GLY A 164 -5.16 -6.30 -16.01
N GLY A 165 -4.57 -5.15 -15.63
CA GLY A 165 -4.81 -4.46 -14.37
C GLY A 165 -6.27 -4.34 -13.96
N VAL A 166 -7.19 -3.96 -14.86
CA VAL A 166 -8.64 -3.90 -14.55
C VAL A 166 -9.19 -5.26 -14.12
N VAL A 167 -8.83 -6.35 -14.80
CA VAL A 167 -9.28 -7.70 -14.46
C VAL A 167 -8.70 -8.13 -13.11
N VAL A 168 -7.42 -7.85 -12.87
CA VAL A 168 -6.77 -8.13 -11.58
C VAL A 168 -7.42 -7.34 -10.45
N PHE A 169 -7.72 -6.06 -10.67
CA PHE A 169 -8.37 -5.20 -9.69
C PHE A 169 -9.75 -5.75 -9.29
N GLN A 170 -10.53 -6.24 -10.26
CA GLN A 170 -11.81 -6.90 -10.00
C GLN A 170 -11.66 -8.19 -9.18
N LYS A 171 -10.66 -9.03 -9.49
CA LYS A 171 -10.38 -10.24 -8.71
C LYS A 171 -9.98 -9.90 -7.27
N VAL A 172 -9.15 -8.88 -7.09
CA VAL A 172 -8.71 -8.41 -5.76
C VAL A 172 -9.86 -7.82 -4.96
N ALA A 173 -10.82 -7.14 -5.61
CA ALA A 173 -11.98 -6.59 -4.92
C ALA A 173 -12.85 -7.67 -4.26
N VAL A 174 -12.95 -8.87 -4.86
CA VAL A 174 -13.77 -9.99 -4.36
C VAL A 174 -12.98 -11.04 -3.57
N ALA A 175 -11.65 -10.97 -3.57
CA ALA A 175 -10.81 -11.88 -2.81
C ALA A 175 -10.94 -11.66 -1.28
N ALA A 176 -10.66 -12.72 -0.51
CA ALA A 176 -10.55 -12.62 0.94
C ALA A 176 -9.46 -11.60 1.32
N PRO A 177 -9.65 -10.78 2.38
CA PRO A 177 -8.69 -9.74 2.77
C PRO A 177 -7.23 -10.20 2.83
N GLU A 178 -6.98 -11.38 3.40
CA GLU A 178 -5.67 -12.01 3.56
C GLU A 178 -5.02 -12.46 2.24
N ASP A 179 -5.79 -12.61 1.18
CA ASP A 179 -5.31 -13.05 -0.14
C ASP A 179 -5.02 -11.88 -1.08
N LYS A 180 -5.56 -10.69 -0.81
CA LYS A 180 -5.52 -9.54 -1.73
C LYS A 180 -4.11 -9.14 -2.13
N ALA A 181 -3.20 -8.98 -1.17
CA ALA A 181 -1.83 -8.56 -1.45
C ALA A 181 -1.04 -9.62 -2.24
N ARG A 182 -1.20 -10.90 -1.87
CA ARG A 182 -0.58 -12.03 -2.58
C ARG A 182 -1.11 -12.15 -4.01
N LEU A 183 -2.40 -11.94 -4.20
CA LEU A 183 -3.05 -11.96 -5.50
C LEU A 183 -2.53 -10.83 -6.39
N LEU A 184 -2.41 -9.60 -5.85
CA LEU A 184 -1.79 -8.48 -6.55
C LEU A 184 -0.35 -8.81 -6.97
N TRP A 185 0.46 -9.31 -6.04
CA TRP A 185 1.85 -9.69 -6.30
C TRP A 185 1.98 -10.67 -7.46
N LYS A 186 1.20 -11.76 -7.42
CA LYS A 186 1.25 -12.82 -8.41
C LYS A 186 0.70 -12.39 -9.77
N GLU A 187 -0.50 -11.78 -9.79
CA GLU A 187 -1.19 -11.49 -11.05
C GLU A 187 -0.56 -10.29 -11.79
N CYS A 188 0.11 -9.39 -11.07
CA CYS A 188 0.82 -8.26 -11.66
C CYS A 188 2.32 -8.51 -11.90
N ASP A 189 2.81 -9.72 -11.62
CA ASP A 189 4.22 -10.09 -11.75
C ASP A 189 5.16 -9.09 -11.05
N LEU A 190 4.86 -8.76 -9.78
CA LEU A 190 5.55 -7.68 -9.07
C LEU A 190 7.03 -7.97 -8.80
N ASP A 191 7.46 -9.24 -8.90
CA ASP A 191 8.86 -9.65 -8.84
C ASP A 191 9.72 -8.96 -9.90
N ARG A 192 9.14 -8.65 -11.07
CA ARG A 192 9.83 -7.95 -12.16
C ARG A 192 10.36 -6.58 -11.75
N LEU A 193 9.78 -5.97 -10.71
CA LEU A 193 10.20 -4.66 -10.20
C LEU A 193 11.44 -4.78 -9.30
N GLY A 194 11.76 -5.96 -8.76
CA GLY A 194 12.94 -6.18 -7.93
C GLY A 194 12.97 -5.42 -6.60
N ILE A 195 11.84 -4.83 -6.19
CA ILE A 195 11.69 -4.05 -4.95
C ILE A 195 10.94 -4.84 -3.88
N PHE A 196 10.00 -5.69 -4.30
CA PHE A 196 9.10 -6.40 -3.41
C PHE A 196 9.56 -7.85 -3.21
N ASP A 197 9.57 -8.31 -1.97
CA ASP A 197 9.76 -9.71 -1.63
C ASP A 197 8.41 -10.38 -1.34
N ALA A 198 8.25 -11.64 -1.77
CA ALA A 198 7.00 -12.38 -1.63
C ALA A 198 6.53 -12.52 -0.17
N GLU A 199 7.45 -12.69 0.77
CA GLU A 199 7.15 -12.80 2.21
C GLU A 199 6.70 -11.45 2.77
N ALA A 200 7.40 -10.37 2.41
CA ALA A 200 7.03 -9.01 2.82
C ALA A 200 5.61 -8.65 2.31
N VAL A 201 5.31 -8.95 1.05
CA VAL A 201 4.03 -8.62 0.43
C VAL A 201 2.87 -9.41 1.02
N ALA A 202 3.09 -10.63 1.50
CA ALA A 202 2.02 -11.45 2.08
C ALA A 202 1.32 -10.78 3.29
N SER A 203 1.97 -9.81 3.94
CA SER A 203 1.43 -9.04 5.06
C SER A 203 1.19 -7.56 4.77
N ALA A 204 1.40 -7.12 3.52
CA ALA A 204 1.25 -5.73 3.13
C ALA A 204 -0.23 -5.32 3.04
N ASP A 205 -0.52 -4.07 3.34
CA ASP A 205 -1.81 -3.46 3.00
C ASP A 205 -1.96 -3.42 1.47
N PRO A 206 -3.00 -4.06 0.88
CA PRO A 206 -3.20 -4.09 -0.57
C PRO A 206 -3.26 -2.70 -1.22
N ALA A 207 -3.79 -1.70 -0.50
CA ALA A 207 -3.88 -0.34 -1.00
C ALA A 207 -2.49 0.31 -1.12
N ALA A 208 -1.65 0.10 -0.11
CA ALA A 208 -0.25 0.55 -0.12
C ALA A 208 0.55 -0.14 -1.21
N LEU A 209 0.38 -1.46 -1.37
CA LEU A 209 1.05 -2.23 -2.43
C LEU A 209 0.71 -1.72 -3.83
N LEU A 210 -0.55 -1.35 -4.06
CA LEU A 210 -1.00 -0.79 -5.33
C LEU A 210 -0.29 0.56 -5.60
N LEU A 211 -0.29 1.47 -4.63
CA LEU A 211 0.42 2.75 -4.76
C LEU A 211 1.93 2.57 -4.98
N ALA A 212 2.56 1.69 -4.20
CA ALA A 212 3.97 1.36 -4.31
C ALA A 212 4.31 0.82 -5.70
N THR A 213 3.46 -0.05 -6.26
CA THR A 213 3.60 -0.62 -7.60
C THR A 213 3.56 0.47 -8.68
N LEU A 214 2.57 1.37 -8.60
CA LEU A 214 2.41 2.46 -9.56
C LEU A 214 3.60 3.43 -9.53
N ALA A 215 4.05 3.82 -8.33
CA ALA A 215 5.21 4.68 -8.17
C ALA A 215 6.49 4.01 -8.69
N ALA A 216 6.74 2.75 -8.30
CA ALA A 216 7.89 1.98 -8.74
C ALA A 216 7.95 1.83 -10.27
N ASP A 217 6.87 1.36 -10.90
CA ASP A 217 6.82 1.17 -12.35
C ASP A 217 7.07 2.49 -13.09
N ARG A 218 6.45 3.59 -12.63
CA ARG A 218 6.62 4.91 -13.23
C ARG A 218 8.06 5.41 -13.16
N LEU A 219 8.71 5.28 -12.00
CA LEU A 219 10.08 5.75 -11.76
C LEU A 219 11.13 4.89 -12.47
N GLN A 220 10.93 3.57 -12.52
CA GLN A 220 11.78 2.63 -13.25
C GLN A 220 11.73 2.85 -14.77
N ARG A 221 10.53 3.04 -15.35
CA ARG A 221 10.38 3.33 -16.79
C ARG A 221 11.05 4.62 -17.23
N ALA A 222 11.24 5.55 -16.29
CA ALA A 222 11.96 6.79 -16.51
C ALA A 222 13.47 6.70 -16.22
N ASP A 223 13.97 5.50 -15.85
CA ASP A 223 15.37 5.27 -15.43
C ASP A 223 15.83 6.24 -14.34
N SER A 224 14.95 6.46 -13.36
CA SER A 224 15.10 7.55 -12.40
C SER A 224 14.89 7.11 -10.95
N LEU A 225 14.73 5.82 -10.72
CA LEU A 225 14.52 5.27 -9.39
C LEU A 225 15.85 5.24 -8.60
N SER A 226 15.89 5.92 -7.45
CA SER A 226 17.06 6.02 -6.58
C SER A 226 16.98 5.09 -5.35
N GLU A 227 18.12 4.80 -4.69
CA GLU A 227 18.13 3.95 -3.48
C GLU A 227 17.23 4.50 -2.35
N PRO A 228 17.21 5.82 -2.03
CA PRO A 228 16.29 6.34 -1.01
C PRO A 228 14.81 6.18 -1.38
N GLU A 229 14.46 6.29 -2.66
CA GLU A 229 13.09 6.04 -3.15
C GLU A 229 12.71 4.56 -3.01
N ILE A 230 13.64 3.62 -3.27
CA ILE A 230 13.42 2.19 -3.04
C ILE A 230 13.10 1.93 -1.56
N VAL A 231 13.83 2.56 -0.63
CA VAL A 231 13.56 2.47 0.81
C VAL A 231 12.15 2.98 1.12
N ALA A 232 11.76 4.14 0.57
CA ALA A 232 10.43 4.72 0.79
C ALA A 232 9.30 3.85 0.20
N ILE A 233 9.46 3.36 -1.03
CA ILE A 233 8.48 2.48 -1.69
C ILE A 233 8.33 1.16 -0.92
N THR A 234 9.44 0.60 -0.44
CA THR A 234 9.40 -0.62 0.38
C THR A 234 8.69 -0.36 1.71
N ALA A 235 9.02 0.75 2.39
CA ALA A 235 8.39 1.15 3.63
C ALA A 235 6.89 1.43 3.49
N LEU A 236 6.43 1.90 2.32
CA LEU A 236 5.01 2.06 2.01
C LEU A 236 4.25 0.73 2.15
N THR A 237 4.89 -0.41 1.82
CA THR A 237 4.31 -1.75 1.91
C THR A 237 4.52 -2.45 3.25
N SER A 238 5.12 -1.77 4.22
CA SER A 238 5.30 -2.32 5.57
C SER A 238 3.96 -2.69 6.20
N LYS A 239 4.00 -3.72 7.05
CA LYS A 239 2.81 -4.24 7.74
C LYS A 239 2.13 -3.11 8.52
N ALA A 240 0.85 -2.87 8.23
CA ALA A 240 0.04 -1.99 9.07
C ALA A 240 -0.08 -2.61 10.47
N SER A 241 0.26 -1.85 11.51
CA SER A 241 0.05 -2.30 12.89
C SER A 241 -1.45 -2.24 13.17
N ASP A 242 -2.08 -3.39 13.44
CA ASP A 242 -3.47 -3.49 13.90
C ASP A 242 -3.59 -2.88 15.31
N ARG A 243 -3.74 -1.56 15.42
CA ARG A 243 -3.93 -0.86 16.70
C ARG A 243 -5.35 -0.34 16.88
#